data_AF-A0A3P6C0E2-F1
#
_entry.id   AF-A0A3P6C0E2-F1
#
_cell.length_a   1.000
_cell.length_b   1.000
_cell.length_c   1.000
_cell.angle_alpha   90.00
_cell.angle_beta   90.00
_cell.angle_gamma   90.00
#
_symmetry.space_group_name_H-M   'P 1'
#
loop_
_entity.id
_entity.type
_entity.pdbx_description
1 polymer ?
#
loop_
_entity_poly.entity_id
_entity_poly.type
_entity_poly.pdbx_seq_one_letter_code
_entity_poly.pdbx_strand_id
1 'polypeptide(L)'
;MQNCSPRGQLIFSLSLTLKVKKITKGRILLYAAGEKKLGKNKLYATVQCQLTIDCKSCLAWSITKLFKNVNIKQGARVLGTNCNVRYELYPFLRS
;
A
#
# COMPACT_ATOMS: atom_id res chain seq x y z
N MET A 1 -16.44 12.63 8.41
CA MET A 1 -15.29 12.14 9.23
C MET A 1 -14.29 11.42 8.34
N GLN A 2 -13.29 12.12 7.81
CA GLN A 2 -12.09 11.52 7.21
C GLN A 2 -10.88 12.21 7.87
N ASN A 3 -10.24 11.54 8.83
CA ASN A 3 -9.27 12.14 9.75
C ASN A 3 -7.83 11.61 9.56
N CYS A 4 -7.53 10.96 8.43
CA CYS A 4 -6.16 10.49 8.16
C CYS A 4 -5.39 11.56 7.38
N SER A 5 -4.19 11.92 7.86
CA SER A 5 -3.29 12.84 7.16
C SER A 5 -2.87 12.27 5.79
N PRO A 6 -3.07 13.01 4.68
CA PRO A 6 -2.62 12.62 3.34
C PRO A 6 -1.15 12.23 3.28
N ARG A 7 -0.29 13.04 3.89
CA ARG A 7 1.16 12.78 3.95
C ARG A 7 1.47 11.52 4.76
N GLY A 8 0.75 11.30 5.87
CA GLY A 8 0.92 10.12 6.70
C GLY A 8 0.58 8.82 5.95
N GLN A 9 -0.50 8.83 5.16
CA GLN A 9 -0.90 7.68 4.34
C GLN A 9 0.09 7.41 3.21
N LEU A 10 0.56 8.46 2.54
CA LEU A 10 1.57 8.38 1.48
C LEU A 10 2.88 7.76 2.01
N ILE A 11 3.46 8.34 3.08
CA ILE A 11 4.74 7.89 3.65
C ILE A 11 4.63 6.43 4.12
N PHE A 12 3.54 6.09 4.81
CA PHE A 12 3.34 4.72 5.28
C PHE A 12 3.25 3.72 4.11
N SER A 13 2.42 4.00 3.11
CA SER A 13 2.23 3.12 1.96
C SER A 13 3.53 2.96 1.17
N LEU A 14 4.30 4.04 1.00
CA LEU A 14 5.60 4.01 0.32
C LEU A 14 6.62 3.16 1.09
N SER A 15 6.60 3.18 2.42
CA SER A 15 7.48 2.32 3.24
C SER A 15 7.25 0.82 3.00
N LEU A 16 6.05 0.41 2.58
CA LEU A 16 5.76 -0.99 2.25
C LEU A 16 6.50 -1.47 1.00
N THR A 17 6.83 -0.56 0.07
CA THR A 17 7.61 -0.89 -1.15
C THR A 17 9.01 -1.38 -0.83
N LEU A 18 9.58 -0.95 0.31
CA LEU A 18 10.88 -1.41 0.81
C LEU A 18 10.79 -2.84 1.37
N LYS A 19 9.60 -3.27 1.79
CA LYS A 19 9.35 -4.57 2.44
C LYS A 19 8.70 -5.60 1.51
N VAL A 20 8.49 -5.27 0.24
CA VAL A 20 7.72 -6.10 -0.71
C VAL A 20 8.42 -7.41 -1.03
N LYS A 21 9.75 -7.45 -1.10
CA LYS A 21 10.51 -8.67 -1.40
C LYS A 21 10.81 -9.42 -0.10
N LYS A 22 10.26 -10.63 0.03
CA LYS A 22 10.52 -11.55 1.15
C LYS A 22 10.90 -12.93 0.61
N ILE A 23 11.72 -13.66 1.35
CA ILE A 23 12.03 -15.07 1.07
C ILE A 23 11.33 -15.89 2.15
N THR A 24 10.42 -16.78 1.76
CA THR A 24 9.66 -17.62 2.69
C THR A 24 9.75 -19.06 2.21
N LYS A 25 10.33 -19.95 3.03
CA LYS A 25 10.51 -21.37 2.71
C LYS A 25 11.08 -21.61 1.30
N GLY A 26 12.09 -20.84 0.92
CA GLY A 26 12.76 -20.94 -0.39
C GLY A 26 12.00 -20.30 -1.58
N ARG A 27 10.81 -19.72 -1.38
CA ARG A 27 10.07 -19.00 -2.43
C ARG A 27 10.20 -17.49 -2.25
N ILE A 28 10.32 -16.77 -3.37
CA ILE A 28 10.27 -15.31 -3.38
C ILE A 28 8.81 -14.89 -3.32
N LEU A 29 8.44 -14.18 -2.26
CA LEU A 29 7.15 -13.54 -2.10
C LEU A 29 7.32 -12.04 -2.36
N LEU A 30 6.63 -11.52 -3.38
CA LEU A 30 6.62 -10.09 -3.71
C LEU A 30 5.37 -9.42 -3.15
N TYR A 31 5.24 -9.46 -1.83
CA TYR A 31 4.08 -8.93 -1.11
C TYR A 31 4.49 -8.30 0.22
N ALA A 32 3.91 -7.14 0.52
CA ALA A 32 3.95 -6.54 1.85
C ALA A 32 2.57 -6.04 2.26
N ALA A 33 2.30 -6.17 3.54
CA ALA A 33 1.08 -5.68 4.17
C ALA A 33 1.45 -5.01 5.48
N GLY A 34 0.60 -4.09 5.93
CA GLY A 34 0.70 -3.52 7.26
C GLY A 34 -0.46 -2.61 7.58
N GLU A 35 -0.49 -2.21 8.85
CA GLU A 35 -1.42 -1.22 9.35
C GLU A 35 -0.69 -0.12 10.12
N LYS A 36 -1.25 1.09 10.13
CA LYS A 36 -0.74 2.20 10.93
C LYS A 36 -1.88 3.08 11.42
N LYS A 37 -1.88 3.41 12.71
CA LYS A 37 -2.79 4.40 13.28
C LYS A 37 -2.40 5.79 12.77
N LEU A 38 -3.34 6.49 12.14
CA LEU A 38 -3.18 7.83 11.60
C LEU A 38 -4.33 8.69 12.12
N GLY A 39 -4.06 9.47 13.17
CA GLY A 39 -5.10 10.20 13.89
C GLY A 39 -6.08 9.25 14.59
N LYS A 40 -7.38 9.43 14.32
CA LYS A 40 -8.46 8.61 14.93
C LYS A 40 -8.69 7.28 14.20
N ASN A 41 -8.21 7.14 12.97
CA ASN A 41 -8.44 5.96 12.14
C ASN A 41 -7.16 5.11 12.03
N LYS A 42 -7.32 3.85 11.63
CA LYS A 42 -6.22 2.97 11.27
C LYS A 42 -6.22 2.79 9.76
N LEU A 43 -5.07 2.99 9.13
CA LEU A 43 -4.88 2.71 7.72
C LEU A 43 -4.35 1.29 7.58
N TYR A 44 -5.00 0.49 6.75
CA TYR A 44 -4.56 -0.83 6.35
C TYR A 44 -4.10 -0.73 4.90
N ALA A 45 -2.94 -1.29 4.55
CA ALA A 45 -2.43 -1.25 3.20
C ALA A 45 -1.70 -2.53 2.80
N THR A 46 -1.82 -2.89 1.51
CA THR A 46 -1.10 -3.99 0.88
C THR A 46 -0.49 -3.55 -0.43
N VAL A 47 0.70 -4.06 -0.71
CA VAL A 47 1.39 -3.93 -1.98
C VAL A 47 1.80 -5.32 -2.46
N GLN A 48 1.60 -5.59 -3.74
CA GLN A 48 1.96 -6.85 -4.37
C GLN A 48 2.59 -6.57 -5.72
N CYS A 49 3.60 -7.34 -6.11
CA CYS A 49 4.11 -7.36 -7.47
C CYS A 49 3.88 -8.74 -8.09
N GLN A 50 3.53 -8.74 -9.38
CA GLN A 50 3.39 -9.95 -10.18
C GLN A 50 4.71 -10.31 -10.86
N LEU A 51 5.48 -9.30 -11.26
CA LEU A 51 6.81 -9.42 -11.88
C LEU A 51 7.83 -8.63 -11.06
N THR A 52 9.09 -9.05 -11.11
CA THR A 52 10.20 -8.34 -10.43
C THR A 52 10.62 -7.08 -11.17
N ILE A 53 10.52 -7.09 -12.50
CA ILE A 53 10.88 -5.97 -13.38
C ILE A 53 9.98 -4.77 -13.03
N ASP A 54 10.62 -3.65 -12.68
CA ASP A 54 9.97 -2.38 -12.32
C ASP A 54 8.98 -2.40 -11.14
N CYS A 55 9.03 -3.43 -10.30
CA CYS A 55 8.11 -3.59 -9.16
C CYS A 55 8.07 -2.35 -8.24
N LYS A 56 9.24 -1.84 -7.83
CA LYS A 56 9.32 -0.67 -6.94
C LYS A 56 8.77 0.60 -7.60
N SER A 57 9.12 0.83 -8.86
CA SER A 57 8.68 2.00 -9.63
C SER A 57 7.17 1.98 -9.85
N CYS A 58 6.61 0.83 -10.23
CA CYS A 58 5.16 0.64 -10.38
C CYS A 58 4.42 0.93 -9.07
N LEU A 59 4.90 0.37 -7.96
CA LEU A 59 4.29 0.60 -6.65
C LEU A 59 4.37 2.07 -6.22
N ALA A 60 5.54 2.70 -6.36
CA ALA A 60 5.75 4.10 -5.99
C ALA A 60 4.85 5.05 -6.80
N TRP A 61 4.74 4.83 -8.11
CA TRP A 61 3.87 5.62 -8.99
C TRP A 61 2.40 5.44 -8.62
N SER A 62 1.96 4.20 -8.41
CA SER A 62 0.58 3.86 -8.04
C SER A 62 0.19 4.49 -6.69
N ILE A 63 1.06 4.37 -5.69
CA ILE A 63 0.88 4.98 -4.36
C ILE A 63 0.81 6.51 -4.47
N THR A 64 1.73 7.12 -5.22
CA THR A 64 1.75 8.57 -5.42
C THR A 64 0.45 9.04 -6.08
N LYS A 65 -0.03 8.32 -7.10
CA LYS A 65 -1.28 8.65 -7.79
C LYS A 65 -2.49 8.56 -6.85
N LEU A 66 -2.55 7.57 -5.96
CA LEU A 66 -3.63 7.41 -4.98
C LEU A 66 -3.73 8.59 -4.00
N PHE A 67 -2.60 9.13 -3.56
CA PHE A 67 -2.54 10.19 -2.55
C PHE A 67 -2.20 11.58 -3.10
N LYS A 68 -2.14 11.76 -4.43
CA LYS A 68 -1.85 13.05 -5.08
C LYS A 68 -2.98 14.07 -4.87
N ASN A 69 -4.22 13.61 -4.72
CA ASN A 69 -5.39 14.47 -4.61
C ASN A 69 -5.73 14.76 -3.15
N VAL A 70 -6.22 15.98 -2.86
CA VAL A 70 -6.65 16.41 -1.52
C VAL A 70 -7.85 15.59 -1.00
N ASN A 71 -8.66 15.06 -1.90
CA ASN A 71 -9.84 14.25 -1.59
C ASN A 71 -9.49 12.77 -1.44
N ILE A 72 -8.98 12.42 -0.28
CA ILE A 72 -8.67 11.03 0.08
C ILE A 72 -9.95 10.25 0.37
N LYS A 73 -10.08 9.07 -0.24
CA LYS A 73 -11.22 8.18 -0.03
C LYS A 73 -10.99 7.30 1.21
N GLN A 74 -12.06 6.68 1.71
CA GLN A 74 -11.94 5.71 2.81
C GLN A 74 -11.15 4.46 2.41
N GLY A 75 -11.01 4.22 1.11
CA GLY A 75 -10.22 3.14 0.55
C GLY A 75 -10.06 3.32 -0.95
N ALA A 76 -9.03 2.71 -1.51
CA ALA A 76 -8.84 2.63 -2.95
C ALA A 76 -7.96 1.44 -3.32
N ARG A 77 -8.06 1.05 -4.60
CA ARG A 77 -7.24 0.01 -5.22
C ARG A 77 -6.69 0.49 -6.55
N VAL A 78 -5.42 0.18 -6.81
CA VAL A 78 -4.82 0.22 -8.15
C VAL A 78 -4.53 -1.22 -8.52
N LEU A 79 -5.14 -1.67 -9.62
CA LEU A 79 -4.91 -2.97 -10.20
C LEU A 79 -4.10 -2.78 -11.48
N GLY A 80 -2.88 -3.29 -11.51
CA GLY A 80 -1.97 -3.15 -12.62
C GLY A 80 -1.35 -4.48 -13.01
N THR A 81 -0.88 -4.58 -14.24
CA THR A 81 -0.24 -5.81 -14.76
C THR A 81 1.00 -6.19 -13.95
N ASN A 82 1.79 -5.21 -13.51
CA ASN A 82 3.04 -5.46 -12.78
C ASN A 82 2.88 -5.38 -11.26
N CYS A 83 1.98 -4.54 -10.76
CA CYS A 83 1.80 -4.33 -9.33
C CYS A 83 0.37 -3.96 -8.96
N ASN A 84 0.00 -4.34 -7.73
CA ASN A 84 -1.29 -4.04 -7.13
C ASN A 84 -1.08 -3.30 -5.81
N VAL A 85 -1.90 -2.27 -5.58
CA VAL A 85 -1.92 -1.50 -4.33
C VAL A 85 -3.34 -1.45 -3.81
N ARG A 86 -3.52 -1.68 -2.51
CA ARG A 86 -4.81 -1.49 -1.82
C ARG A 86 -4.57 -0.75 -0.53
N TYR A 87 -5.41 0.23 -0.21
CA TYR A 87 -5.56 0.72 1.14
C TYR A 87 -7.03 0.81 1.53
N GLU A 88 -7.31 0.68 2.82
CA GLU A 88 -8.63 0.84 3.41
C GLU A 88 -8.47 1.44 4.82
N LEU A 89 -9.48 2.19 5.29
CA LEU A 89 -9.61 2.58 6.70
C LEU A 89 -10.33 1.53 7.54
N TYR A 90 -10.97 0.55 6.88
CA TYR A 90 -11.61 -0.60 7.52
C TYR A 90 -10.66 -1.81 7.52
N PRO A 91 -10.69 -2.65 8.56
CA PRO A 91 -9.86 -3.84 8.64
C PRO A 91 -10.18 -4.83 7.50
N PHE A 92 -9.15 -5.22 6.76
CA PHE A 92 -9.24 -6.30 5.75
C PHE A 92 -8.07 -7.28 5.77
N LEU A 93 -6.99 -6.92 6.49
CA LEU A 93 -5.90 -7.85 6.76
C LEU A 93 -6.41 -8.85 7.79
N ARG A 94 -6.32 -10.15 7.46
CA ARG A 94 -6.60 -11.20 8.45
C ARG A 94 -5.47 -11.22 9.48
N SER A 95 -5.86 -11.26 10.75
CA SER A 95 -4.97 -11.45 11.91
C SER A 95 -4.38 -12.86 11.92
#